data_AF-A0A066Y122-F1
#
_entry.id   AF-A0A066Y122-F1
#
_cell.length_a   1.000
_cell.length_b   1.000
_cell.length_c   1.000
_cell.angle_alpha   90.00
_cell.angle_beta   90.00
_cell.angle_gamma   90.00
#
_symmetry.space_group_name_H-M   'P 1'
#
loop_
_entity.id
_entity.type
_entity.pdbx_description
1 polymer ?
#
loop_
_entity_poly.entity_id
_entity_poly.type
_entity_poly.pdbx_seq_one_letter_code
_entity_poly.pdbx_strand_id
1 'polypeptide(L)'
;MGSVDRPVKNASGRYDNVDFRKAAGYQHPPIKCSYNRRDVLLFLQANAIGCQKDELHFLYEPHPEFAAFPTFPINLAFKQTDQDVFDFIARTVTGSVPGCPPFDAQRSVDGERGIAILRPIPVSSDGLDLEVRNKVVAVYDKGERRAVQRQWAF
;
A
#
# COMPACT_ATOMS: atom_id res chain seq x y z
N MET A 1 27.20 10.99 12.51
CA MET A 1 26.69 9.63 12.83
C MET A 1 26.24 8.98 11.53
N GLY A 2 27.21 8.57 10.70
CA GLY A 2 27.01 8.27 9.29
C GLY A 2 27.00 6.79 8.93
N SER A 3 26.24 6.47 7.88
CA SER A 3 26.43 5.37 6.90
C SER A 3 26.43 3.89 7.33
N VAL A 4 26.08 3.49 8.55
CA VAL A 4 26.16 2.06 8.93
C VAL A 4 24.90 1.23 8.61
N ASP A 5 23.74 1.87 8.37
CA ASP A 5 22.46 1.15 8.23
C ASP A 5 22.00 0.89 6.79
N ARG A 6 22.78 1.32 5.78
CA ARG A 6 22.48 1.09 4.37
C ARG A 6 23.31 -0.08 3.85
N PRO A 7 22.68 -1.20 3.45
CA PRO A 7 23.43 -2.33 2.89
C PRO A 7 24.17 -1.93 1.62
N VAL A 8 25.43 -2.37 1.49
CA VAL A 8 26.31 -2.03 0.36
C VAL A 8 26.43 -3.25 -0.55
N LYS A 9 26.35 -3.02 -1.87
CA LYS A 9 26.46 -4.09 -2.86
C LYS A 9 27.93 -4.49 -3.04
N ASN A 10 28.26 -5.76 -2.85
CA ASN A 10 29.59 -6.30 -3.05
C ASN A 10 29.84 -6.73 -4.51
N ALA A 11 31.07 -7.14 -4.82
CA ALA A 11 31.48 -7.55 -6.18
C ALA A 11 30.66 -8.73 -6.75
N SER A 12 30.04 -9.54 -5.89
CA SER A 12 29.14 -10.64 -6.29
C SER A 12 27.69 -10.20 -6.53
N GLY A 13 27.39 -8.92 -6.29
CA GLY A 13 26.05 -8.36 -6.37
C GLY A 13 25.17 -8.61 -5.14
N ARG A 14 25.71 -9.18 -4.05
CA ARG A 14 25.02 -9.35 -2.76
C ARG A 14 25.11 -8.07 -1.94
N TYR A 15 24.13 -7.86 -1.06
CA TYR A 15 24.19 -6.77 -0.09
C TYR A 15 24.88 -7.26 1.18
N ASP A 16 26.00 -6.63 1.52
CA ASP A 16 26.67 -6.82 2.80
C ASP A 16 26.06 -5.85 3.83
N ASN A 17 26.15 -6.19 5.12
CA ASN A 17 25.57 -5.44 6.26
C ASN A 17 24.03 -5.34 6.25
N VAL A 18 23.36 -6.40 5.80
CA VAL A 18 21.90 -6.54 5.94
C VAL A 18 21.57 -6.95 7.38
N ASP A 19 20.73 -6.17 8.05
CA ASP A 19 20.25 -6.46 9.40
C ASP A 19 18.72 -6.29 9.46
N PHE A 20 18.01 -7.39 9.25
CA PHE A 20 16.55 -7.41 9.26
C PHE A 20 15.94 -7.11 10.63
N ARG A 21 16.71 -7.20 11.73
CA ARG A 21 16.22 -6.86 13.06
C ARG A 21 15.95 -5.36 13.20
N LYS A 22 16.68 -4.53 12.44
CA LYS A 22 16.46 -3.08 12.39
C LYS A 22 15.24 -2.68 11.56
N ALA A 23 14.80 -3.56 10.66
CA ALA A 23 13.65 -3.33 9.81
C ALA A 23 12.33 -3.64 10.52
N ALA A 24 12.31 -4.67 11.39
CA ALA A 24 11.12 -5.04 12.15
C ALA A 24 10.72 -3.91 13.10
N GLY A 25 9.50 -3.41 12.96
CA GLY A 25 8.98 -2.31 13.75
C GLY A 25 9.16 -0.93 13.14
N TYR A 26 9.89 -0.80 12.02
CA TYR A 26 10.05 0.47 11.33
C TYR A 26 8.71 1.01 10.84
N GLN A 27 8.43 2.28 11.14
CA GLN A 27 7.22 2.98 10.74
C GLN A 27 7.57 4.03 9.69
N HIS A 28 6.83 4.04 8.59
CA HIS A 28 6.93 5.12 7.63
C HIS A 28 6.18 6.36 8.14
N PRO A 29 6.52 7.55 7.62
CA PRO A 29 5.70 8.73 7.85
C PRO A 29 4.22 8.45 7.52
N PRO A 30 3.29 8.97 8.33
CA PRO A 30 1.87 8.83 8.05
C PRO A 30 1.55 9.47 6.71
N ILE A 31 0.75 8.77 5.90
CA ILE A 31 0.30 9.25 4.59
C ILE A 31 -1.13 9.74 4.75
N LYS A 32 -1.38 11.01 4.44
CA LYS A 32 -2.75 11.54 4.40
C LYS A 32 -3.48 10.97 3.19
N CYS A 33 -4.76 10.63 3.39
CA CYS A 33 -5.59 10.14 2.31
C CYS A 33 -6.95 10.86 2.27
N SER A 34 -7.44 11.05 1.05
CA SER A 34 -8.77 11.61 0.81
C SER A 34 -9.38 11.01 -0.44
N TYR A 35 -10.70 10.81 -0.39
CA TYR A 35 -11.46 10.26 -1.50
C TYR A 35 -12.86 10.86 -1.51
N ASN A 36 -13.40 10.99 -2.71
CA ASN A 36 -14.77 11.44 -2.93
C ASN A 36 -15.64 10.26 -3.41
N ARG A 37 -16.94 10.53 -3.57
CA ARG A 37 -17.87 9.52 -4.12
C ARG A 37 -17.45 9.06 -5.50
N ARG A 38 -16.90 9.94 -6.33
CA ARG A 38 -16.41 9.58 -7.67
C ARG A 38 -15.26 8.58 -7.61
N ASP A 39 -14.38 8.64 -6.62
CA ASP A 39 -13.30 7.68 -6.44
C ASP A 39 -13.82 6.30 -6.04
N VAL A 40 -14.80 6.28 -5.13
CA VAL A 40 -15.52 5.06 -4.72
C VAL A 40 -16.23 4.45 -5.92
N LEU A 41 -16.90 5.27 -6.72
CA LEU A 41 -17.52 4.87 -7.97
C LEU A 41 -16.49 4.44 -9.02
N LEU A 42 -15.37 5.12 -9.23
CA LEU A 42 -14.38 4.67 -10.22
C LEU A 42 -13.79 3.31 -9.85
N PHE A 43 -13.63 3.04 -8.56
CA PHE A 43 -13.23 1.73 -8.07
C PHE A 43 -14.35 0.67 -8.21
N LEU A 44 -15.62 1.07 -8.05
CA LEU A 44 -16.80 0.20 -8.06
C LEU A 44 -17.50 0.04 -9.43
N GLN A 45 -17.87 1.17 -10.05
CA GLN A 45 -18.54 1.32 -11.34
C GLN A 45 -17.70 0.92 -12.55
N ALA A 46 -16.38 1.05 -12.51
CA ALA A 46 -15.57 0.93 -13.73
C ALA A 46 -14.65 -0.31 -13.69
N ASN A 47 -15.21 -1.48 -13.96
CA ASN A 47 -14.49 -2.69 -14.42
C ASN A 47 -13.40 -3.31 -13.52
N ALA A 48 -13.03 -2.71 -12.38
CA ALA A 48 -11.88 -3.18 -11.61
C ALA A 48 -12.15 -4.47 -10.82
N ILE A 49 -13.33 -4.56 -10.20
CA ILE A 49 -13.73 -5.74 -9.41
C ILE A 49 -14.77 -6.60 -10.16
N GLY A 50 -15.42 -6.05 -11.18
CA GLY A 50 -16.36 -6.78 -12.03
C GLY A 50 -17.78 -6.88 -11.45
N CYS A 51 -18.24 -5.84 -10.74
CA CYS A 51 -19.61 -5.76 -10.24
C CYS A 51 -20.62 -5.88 -11.39
N GLN A 52 -21.71 -6.59 -11.13
CA GLN A 52 -22.76 -6.88 -12.10
C GLN A 52 -23.80 -5.76 -12.14
N LYS A 53 -24.52 -5.63 -13.26
CA LYS A 53 -25.46 -4.51 -13.49
C LYS A 53 -26.64 -4.48 -12.50
N ASP A 54 -26.98 -5.61 -11.91
CA ASP A 54 -28.00 -5.77 -10.88
C ASP A 54 -27.53 -5.29 -9.50
N GLU A 55 -26.23 -5.11 -9.28
CA GLU A 55 -25.64 -4.61 -8.03
C GLU A 55 -25.64 -3.07 -7.97
N LEU A 56 -26.82 -2.46 -8.18
CA LEU A 56 -26.98 -0.99 -8.27
C LEU A 56 -26.56 -0.24 -7.00
N HIS A 57 -26.56 -0.91 -5.84
CA HIS A 57 -26.08 -0.37 -4.57
C HIS A 57 -24.57 -0.07 -4.56
N PHE A 58 -23.79 -0.57 -5.53
CA PHE A 58 -22.39 -0.17 -5.76
C PHE A 58 -22.22 0.71 -7.00
N LEU A 59 -23.17 0.64 -7.94
CA LEU A 59 -23.05 1.24 -9.26
C LEU A 59 -23.79 2.57 -9.41
N TYR A 60 -24.66 2.96 -8.48
CA TYR A 60 -25.54 4.11 -8.67
C TYR A 60 -25.57 5.00 -7.43
N GLU A 61 -25.07 6.23 -7.53
CA GLU A 61 -24.89 7.09 -6.36
C GLU A 61 -26.17 7.51 -5.62
N PRO A 62 -27.34 7.71 -6.26
CA PRO A 62 -28.55 8.07 -5.56
C PRO A 62 -29.37 6.84 -5.15
N HIS A 63 -28.80 5.62 -5.23
CA HIS A 63 -29.42 4.43 -4.67
C HIS A 63 -29.54 4.57 -3.14
N PRO A 64 -30.67 4.22 -2.52
CA PRO A 64 -30.88 4.39 -1.07
C PRO A 64 -29.89 3.58 -0.21
N GLU A 65 -29.36 2.49 -0.75
CA GLU A 65 -28.37 1.63 -0.09
C GLU A 65 -26.97 1.77 -0.69
N PHE A 66 -26.66 2.94 -1.27
CA PHE A 66 -25.35 3.17 -1.87
C PHE A 66 -24.22 3.02 -0.84
N ALA A 67 -23.29 2.09 -1.11
CA ALA A 67 -22.22 1.73 -0.18
C ALA A 67 -20.87 1.62 -0.89
N ALA A 68 -19.79 1.80 -0.14
CA ALA A 68 -18.44 1.54 -0.62
C ALA A 68 -18.07 0.07 -0.42
N PHE A 69 -17.27 -0.49 -1.33
CA PHE A 69 -16.85 -1.89 -1.21
C PHE A 69 -15.86 -2.08 -0.07
N PRO A 70 -15.95 -3.18 0.69
CA PRO A 70 -15.07 -3.41 1.83
C PRO A 70 -13.57 -3.38 1.51
N THR A 71 -13.15 -3.74 0.29
CA THR A 71 -11.73 -3.75 -0.13
C THR A 71 -11.23 -2.42 -0.71
N PHE A 72 -12.09 -1.41 -0.88
CA PHE A 72 -11.69 -0.06 -1.33
C PHE A 72 -10.54 0.57 -0.50
N PRO A 73 -10.48 0.41 0.84
CA PRO A 73 -9.40 0.98 1.64
C PRO A 73 -7.98 0.58 1.21
N ILE A 74 -7.81 -0.58 0.56
CA ILE A 74 -6.51 -1.05 0.06
C ILE A 74 -5.90 -0.05 -0.92
N ASN A 75 -6.74 0.67 -1.67
CA ASN A 75 -6.28 1.64 -2.67
C ASN A 75 -5.83 2.97 -2.04
N LEU A 76 -6.24 3.28 -0.80
CA LEU A 76 -5.96 4.58 -0.18
C LEU A 76 -4.46 4.84 0.01
N ALA A 77 -3.66 3.78 0.19
CA ALA A 77 -2.21 3.88 0.29
C ALA A 77 -1.56 4.36 -1.02
N PHE A 78 -2.17 4.04 -2.18
CA PHE A 78 -1.71 4.50 -3.49
C PHE A 78 -2.34 5.84 -3.85
N LYS A 79 -3.64 6.00 -3.66
CA LYS A 79 -4.35 7.24 -4.01
C LYS A 79 -3.84 8.45 -3.21
N GLN A 80 -3.57 8.26 -1.92
CA GLN A 80 -3.21 9.34 -1.01
C GLN A 80 -4.26 10.47 -1.11
N THR A 81 -3.84 11.71 -1.36
CA THR A 81 -4.72 12.86 -1.57
C THR A 81 -4.91 13.22 -3.04
N ASP A 82 -4.26 12.52 -3.96
CA ASP A 82 -4.26 12.89 -5.37
C ASP A 82 -5.55 12.48 -6.07
N GLN A 83 -5.92 13.28 -7.08
CA GLN A 83 -7.11 13.10 -7.92
C GLN A 83 -6.73 12.77 -9.37
N ASP A 84 -5.43 12.69 -9.66
CA ASP A 84 -4.87 12.42 -10.99
C ASP A 84 -4.07 11.11 -10.99
N VAL A 85 -3.52 10.74 -12.14
CA VAL A 85 -2.78 9.49 -12.35
C VAL A 85 -1.65 9.32 -11.33
N PHE A 86 -1.63 8.15 -10.70
CA PHE A 86 -0.58 7.76 -9.76
C PHE A 86 0.58 7.06 -10.49
N ASP A 87 1.76 7.69 -10.52
CA ASP A 87 2.99 7.03 -10.96
C ASP A 87 3.51 6.09 -9.86
N PHE A 88 3.22 4.79 -10.04
CA PHE A 88 3.59 3.76 -9.09
C PHE A 88 5.10 3.65 -8.88
N ILE A 89 5.91 3.76 -9.94
CA ILE A 89 7.35 3.56 -9.84
C ILE A 89 8.00 4.76 -9.16
N ALA A 90 7.67 5.97 -9.60
CA ALA A 90 8.26 7.18 -9.02
C ALA A 90 7.95 7.32 -7.53
N ARG A 91 6.77 6.87 -7.08
CA ARG A 91 6.29 7.09 -5.71
C ARG A 91 6.59 5.93 -4.75
N THR A 92 6.63 4.68 -5.23
CA THR A 92 6.91 3.51 -4.39
C THR A 92 8.41 3.32 -4.10
N VAL A 93 9.29 3.91 -4.91
CA VAL A 93 10.77 3.81 -4.74
C VAL A 93 11.30 4.64 -3.54
N THR A 94 10.46 5.44 -2.88
CA THR A 94 10.92 6.50 -1.96
C THR A 94 11.17 6.07 -0.51
N GLY A 95 10.90 4.82 -0.14
CA GLY A 95 11.03 4.35 1.25
C GLY A 95 12.27 3.49 1.52
N SER A 96 13.35 4.07 2.05
CA SER A 96 14.45 3.26 2.60
C SER A 96 14.07 2.70 3.97
N VAL A 97 13.99 1.38 4.10
CA VAL A 97 13.83 0.69 5.38
C VAL A 97 15.22 0.40 5.95
N PRO A 98 15.52 0.77 7.21
CA PRO A 98 16.81 0.51 7.84
C PRO A 98 17.18 -0.98 7.81
N GLY A 99 18.44 -1.30 7.51
CA GLY A 99 18.94 -2.68 7.50
C GLY A 99 18.45 -3.54 6.34
N CYS A 100 17.61 -3.00 5.45
CA CYS A 100 17.14 -3.67 4.23
C CYS A 100 17.80 -3.10 2.97
N PRO A 101 18.03 -3.92 1.94
CA PRO A 101 18.42 -3.42 0.63
C PRO A 101 17.41 -2.40 0.08
N PRO A 102 17.86 -1.49 -0.81
CA PRO A 102 16.97 -0.61 -1.55
C PRO A 102 15.84 -1.40 -2.21
N PHE A 103 14.61 -0.90 -2.08
CA PHE A 103 13.44 -1.52 -2.68
C PHE A 103 13.34 -1.13 -4.15
N ASP A 104 13.31 -2.13 -5.03
CA ASP A 104 13.09 -1.94 -6.47
C ASP A 104 11.65 -2.34 -6.81
N ALA A 105 10.80 -1.34 -7.05
CA ALA A 105 9.40 -1.54 -7.38
C ALA A 105 9.19 -2.29 -8.71
N GLN A 106 10.15 -2.24 -9.64
CA GLN A 106 10.06 -2.94 -10.94
C GLN A 106 10.30 -4.44 -10.82
N ARG A 107 10.95 -4.88 -9.74
CA ARG A 107 11.27 -6.29 -9.48
C ARG A 107 10.51 -6.86 -8.29
N SER A 108 9.61 -6.05 -7.71
CA SER A 108 8.80 -6.45 -6.58
C SER A 108 7.54 -7.15 -7.06
N VAL A 109 7.19 -8.22 -6.37
CA VAL A 109 5.91 -8.91 -6.53
C VAL A 109 5.12 -8.74 -5.25
N ASP A 110 3.84 -8.49 -5.41
CA ASP A 110 2.88 -8.50 -4.32
C ASP A 110 2.44 -9.94 -4.06
N GLY A 111 3.01 -10.56 -3.03
CA GLY A 111 2.83 -11.98 -2.76
C GLY A 111 1.53 -12.31 -2.03
N GLU A 112 1.18 -11.50 -1.02
CA GLU A 112 0.07 -11.77 -0.11
C GLU A 112 -0.56 -10.46 0.35
N ARG A 113 -1.89 -10.40 0.41
CA ARG A 113 -2.64 -9.32 1.04
C ARG A 113 -3.69 -9.87 1.99
N GLY A 114 -3.84 -9.21 3.13
CA GLY A 114 -4.94 -9.41 4.05
C GLY A 114 -5.56 -8.06 4.41
N ILE A 115 -6.87 -8.05 4.67
CA ILE A 115 -7.60 -6.88 5.14
C ILE A 115 -8.54 -7.28 6.27
N ALA A 116 -8.58 -6.47 7.33
CA ALA A 116 -9.53 -6.59 8.41
C ALA A 116 -10.39 -5.33 8.47
N ILE A 117 -11.71 -5.49 8.33
CA ILE A 117 -12.66 -4.37 8.30
C ILE A 117 -13.19 -4.14 9.71
N LEU A 118 -12.73 -3.08 10.36
CA LEU A 118 -13.17 -2.72 11.72
C LEU A 118 -14.51 -1.98 11.70
N ARG A 119 -14.70 -1.12 10.71
CA ARG A 119 -15.92 -0.34 10.48
C ARG A 119 -16.16 -0.21 8.98
N PRO A 120 -17.43 -0.16 8.53
CA PRO A 120 -17.75 0.16 7.15
C PRO A 120 -17.12 1.50 6.75
N ILE A 121 -16.52 1.54 5.57
CA ILE A 121 -15.95 2.77 5.03
C ILE A 121 -17.08 3.64 4.44
N PRO A 122 -17.14 4.94 4.77
CA PRO A 122 -18.16 5.81 4.19
C PRO A 122 -17.93 6.02 2.70
N VAL A 123 -18.96 6.50 2.01
CA VAL A 123 -18.93 6.76 0.56
C VAL A 123 -18.16 8.03 0.18
N SER A 124 -17.74 8.82 1.17
CA SER A 124 -16.89 10.00 0.99
C SER A 124 -16.02 10.21 2.23
N SER A 125 -14.82 10.76 2.05
CA SER A 125 -13.96 11.20 3.15
C SER A 125 -14.29 12.63 3.62
N ASP A 126 -15.36 13.24 3.14
CA ASP A 126 -15.75 14.60 3.52
C ASP A 126 -15.94 14.70 5.05
N GLY A 127 -15.19 15.61 5.68
CA GLY A 127 -15.22 15.81 7.13
C GLY A 127 -14.43 14.78 7.95
N LEU A 128 -13.68 13.88 7.29
CA LEU A 128 -12.81 12.90 7.96
C LEU A 128 -11.34 13.27 7.77
N ASP A 129 -10.54 13.12 8.84
CA ASP A 129 -9.08 13.14 8.75
C ASP A 129 -8.57 11.70 8.71
N LEU A 130 -8.27 11.23 7.50
CA LEU A 130 -7.82 9.85 7.26
C LEU A 130 -6.30 9.82 7.03
N GLU A 131 -5.67 8.82 7.62
CA GLU A 131 -4.25 8.57 7.46
C GLU A 131 -3.94 7.07 7.40
N VAL A 132 -2.95 6.74 6.58
CA VAL A 132 -2.41 5.39 6.44
C VAL A 132 -1.08 5.34 7.18
N ARG A 133 -0.95 4.39 8.12
CA ARG A 133 0.24 4.21 8.95
C ARG A 133 0.92 2.89 8.61
N ASN A 134 1.91 2.96 7.74
CA ASN A 134 2.63 1.76 7.31
C ASN A 134 3.68 1.35 8.34
N LYS A 135 3.61 0.09 8.78
CA LYS A 135 4.63 -0.52 9.63
C LYS A 135 5.20 -1.78 8.99
N VAL A 136 6.52 -1.89 8.97
CA VAL A 136 7.21 -3.14 8.64
C VAL A 136 7.08 -4.08 9.84
N VAL A 137 6.33 -5.16 9.68
CA VAL A 137 6.09 -6.15 10.75
C VAL A 137 7.24 -7.16 10.79
N ALA A 138 7.64 -7.65 9.63
CA ALA A 138 8.68 -8.64 9.51
C ALA A 138 9.37 -8.57 8.14
N VAL A 139 10.63 -8.99 8.13
CA VAL A 139 11.42 -9.15 6.91
C VAL A 139 12.07 -10.52 6.92
N TYR A 140 11.81 -11.30 5.88
CA TYR A 140 12.33 -12.67 5.75
C TYR A 140 13.20 -12.80 4.50
N ASP A 141 14.35 -13.45 4.65
CA ASP A 141 15.17 -13.90 3.53
C ASP A 141 14.67 -15.27 3.06
N LYS A 142 14.23 -15.36 1.80
CA LYS A 142 13.75 -16.60 1.18
C LYS A 142 14.88 -17.41 0.52
N GLY A 143 16.14 -17.04 0.69
CA GLY A 143 17.28 -17.83 0.23
C GLY A 143 17.51 -17.77 -1.28
N GLU A 144 17.65 -18.92 -1.94
CA GLU A 144 18.27 -19.13 -3.26
C GLU A 144 17.83 -18.20 -4.40
N ARG A 145 16.62 -17.62 -4.34
CA ARG A 145 16.09 -16.68 -5.36
C ARG A 145 16.25 -15.20 -5.03
N ARG A 146 17.01 -14.84 -3.98
CA ARG A 146 17.31 -13.43 -3.62
C ARG A 146 16.05 -12.60 -3.34
N ALA A 147 15.02 -13.23 -2.78
CA ALA A 147 13.74 -12.59 -2.51
C ALA A 147 13.64 -12.22 -1.03
N VAL A 148 13.36 -10.95 -0.75
CA VAL A 148 13.08 -10.42 0.58
C VAL A 148 11.57 -10.22 0.70
N GLN A 149 10.91 -10.98 1.56
CA GLN A 149 9.48 -10.77 1.84
C GLN A 149 9.34 -9.71 2.93
N ARG A 150 8.62 -8.64 2.63
CA ARG A 150 8.25 -7.59 3.61
C ARG A 150 6.77 -7.72 3.92
N GLN A 151 6.44 -7.80 5.20
CA GLN A 151 5.05 -7.78 5.65
C GLN A 151 4.70 -6.40 6.19
N TRP A 152 3.62 -5.84 5.67
CA TRP A 152 3.11 -4.53 6.06
C TRP A 152 1.84 -4.68 6.90
N ALA A 153 1.72 -3.85 7.92
CA ALA A 153 0.45 -3.56 8.57
C ALA A 153 0.10 -2.08 8.34
N PHE A 154 -1.17 -1.84 8.02
CA PHE A 154 -1.75 -0.53 7.70
C PHE A 154 -2.70 -0.08 8.82
#